data_AF-A0A7Y5Q1G6-F1
#
_entry.id   AF-A0A7Y5Q1G6-F1
#
_cell.length_a   1.000
_cell.length_b   1.000
_cell.length_c   1.000
_cell.angle_alpha   90.00
_cell.angle_beta   90.00
_cell.angle_gamma   90.00
#
_symmetry.space_group_name_H-M   'P 1'
#
loop_
_entity.id
_entity.type
_entity.pdbx_description
1 polymer ?
#
loop_
_entity_poly.entity_id
_entity_poly.type
_entity_poly.pdbx_seq_one_letter_code
_entity_poly.pdbx_strand_id
1 'polypeptide(L)'
;MELVALGACRGAERAQFDAGQLGAPHRQRRLALDLALAAIREGRHDALVTAPVSKESLALAEGPADGHTPYLGRAFGVGDPLMAFVWDDAEPVVALLTTHIPLRAVASTLTGAKVERAVHILHDALVTRFGRARAR
;
A
#
# COMPACT_ATOMS: atom_id res chain seq x y z
N MET A 1 -7.87 2.55 -18.47
CA MET A 1 -7.20 2.89 -17.21
C MET A 1 -6.09 3.88 -17.51
N GLU A 2 -6.25 5.13 -17.13
CA GLU A 2 -5.21 6.16 -17.28
C GLU A 2 -4.24 6.06 -16.09
N LEU A 3 -2.95 5.84 -16.35
CA LEU A 3 -1.94 5.79 -15.29
C LEU A 3 -1.50 7.22 -14.95
N VAL A 4 -2.07 7.81 -13.90
CA VAL A 4 -1.65 9.14 -13.42
C VAL A 4 -0.59 8.98 -12.34
N ALA A 5 0.67 9.28 -12.69
CA ALA A 5 1.75 9.34 -11.71
C ALA A 5 1.66 10.66 -10.91
N LEU A 6 1.27 10.59 -9.65
CA LEU A 6 1.21 11.75 -8.74
C LEU A 6 2.58 12.27 -8.29
N GLY A 7 3.67 11.89 -8.98
CA GLY A 7 4.93 12.64 -9.00
C GLY A 7 4.87 13.87 -9.91
N ALA A 8 3.81 14.05 -10.69
CA ALA A 8 3.56 15.19 -11.55
C ALA A 8 2.19 15.82 -11.23
N CYS A 9 2.01 16.27 -9.99
CA CYS A 9 0.95 17.25 -9.73
C CYS A 9 1.24 18.48 -10.61
N ARG A 10 0.47 18.68 -11.69
CA ARG A 10 0.59 19.90 -12.52
C ARG A 10 0.38 21.10 -11.59
N GLY A 11 1.43 21.90 -11.39
CA GLY A 11 1.39 23.08 -10.53
C GLY A 11 1.99 22.92 -9.12
N ALA A 12 2.44 21.74 -8.71
CA ALA A 12 3.24 21.61 -7.48
C ALA A 12 4.71 21.91 -7.77
N GLU A 13 5.30 22.82 -6.99
CA GLU A 13 6.71 23.16 -7.08
C GLU A 13 7.57 21.91 -6.80
N ARG A 14 8.34 21.48 -7.81
CA ARG A 14 9.24 20.33 -7.67
C ARG A 14 10.39 20.74 -6.76
N ALA A 15 10.42 20.23 -5.53
CA ALA A 15 11.58 20.44 -4.69
C ALA A 15 12.79 19.70 -5.27
N GLN A 16 13.91 20.40 -5.37
CA GLN A 16 15.18 19.80 -5.76
C GLN A 16 15.74 18.99 -4.58
N PHE A 17 16.32 17.82 -4.88
CA PHE A 17 16.94 16.97 -3.88
C PHE A 17 18.11 16.20 -4.49
N ASP A 18 19.11 15.90 -3.67
CA ASP A 18 20.25 15.08 -4.07
C ASP A 18 19.94 13.59 -3.90
N ALA A 19 20.24 12.80 -4.94
CA ALA A 19 20.01 11.36 -4.90
C ALA A 19 20.84 10.70 -3.78
N GLY A 20 20.21 9.84 -3.00
CA GLY A 20 20.85 9.17 -1.86
C GLY A 20 20.93 10.00 -0.57
N GLN A 21 20.53 11.28 -0.59
CA GLN A 21 20.52 12.12 0.62
C GLN A 21 19.10 12.41 1.11
N LEU A 22 18.87 12.21 2.41
CA LEU A 22 17.64 12.61 3.11
C LEU A 22 17.71 14.08 3.52
N GLY A 23 16.56 14.75 3.56
CA GLY A 23 16.48 16.19 3.79
C GLY A 23 15.05 16.73 3.74
N ALA A 24 14.88 18.03 4.03
CA ALA A 24 13.58 18.67 4.14
C ALA A 24 12.64 18.53 2.91
N PRO A 25 13.11 18.54 1.64
CA PRO A 25 12.27 18.30 0.47
C PRO A 25 11.45 17.00 0.52
N HIS A 26 11.99 15.97 1.16
CA HIS A 26 11.43 14.64 1.16
C HIS A 26 10.13 14.49 1.97
N ARG A 27 9.77 15.52 2.78
CA ARG A 27 8.46 15.62 3.44
C ARG A 27 7.29 15.65 2.44
N GLN A 28 7.53 16.14 1.22
CA GLN A 28 6.52 16.24 0.16
C GLN A 28 5.95 14.88 -0.26
N ARG A 29 6.61 13.76 0.07
CA ARG A 29 6.10 12.41 -0.18
C ARG A 29 4.77 12.13 0.52
N ARG A 30 4.60 12.63 1.76
CA ARG A 30 3.33 12.48 2.49
C ARG A 30 2.22 13.25 1.78
N LEU A 31 2.49 14.50 1.41
CA LEU A 31 1.55 15.34 0.67
C LEU A 31 1.12 14.69 -0.66
N ALA A 32 2.05 14.12 -1.42
CA ALA A 32 1.73 13.42 -2.67
C ALA A 32 0.76 12.25 -2.43
N LEU A 33 0.93 11.53 -1.33
CA LEU A 33 0.04 10.43 -0.96
C LEU A 33 -1.34 10.93 -0.48
N ASP A 34 -1.39 12.02 0.28
CA ASP A 34 -2.66 12.65 0.68
C ASP A 34 -3.48 13.11 -0.54
N LEU A 35 -2.82 13.74 -1.52
CA LEU A 35 -3.44 14.17 -2.79
C LEU A 35 -3.94 12.97 -3.61
N ALA A 36 -3.17 11.87 -3.62
CA ALA A 36 -3.59 10.63 -4.26
C ALA A 36 -4.87 10.06 -3.66
N LEU A 37 -4.92 10.04 -2.32
CA LEU A 37 -6.08 9.54 -1.61
C LEU A 37 -7.32 10.41 -1.83
N ALA A 38 -7.16 11.73 -1.84
CA ALA A 38 -8.25 12.64 -2.17
C ALA A 38 -8.82 12.35 -3.57
N ALA A 39 -7.95 12.20 -4.57
CA ALA A 39 -8.38 11.90 -5.93
C ALA A 39 -9.09 10.55 -6.07
N ILE A 40 -8.62 9.52 -5.37
CA ILE A 40 -9.28 8.19 -5.36
C ILE A 40 -10.63 8.26 -4.66
N ARG A 41 -10.73 8.97 -3.53
CA ARG A 41 -12.00 9.15 -2.80
C ARG A 41 -13.03 9.92 -3.60
N GLU A 42 -12.59 10.87 -4.42
CA GLU A 42 -13.43 11.64 -5.34
C GLU A 42 -13.79 10.86 -6.62
N GLY A 43 -13.33 9.61 -6.77
CA GLY A 43 -13.60 8.79 -7.95
C GLY A 43 -12.89 9.27 -9.22
N ARG A 44 -11.88 10.14 -9.09
CA ARG A 44 -11.10 10.64 -10.23
C ARG A 44 -10.10 9.62 -10.76
N HIS A 45 -9.70 8.65 -9.94
CA HIS A 45 -8.75 7.60 -10.29
C HIS A 45 -9.21 6.23 -9.75
N ASP A 46 -9.02 5.19 -10.57
CA ASP A 46 -9.47 3.82 -10.27
C ASP A 46 -8.50 3.04 -9.36
N ALA A 47 -7.23 3.43 -9.34
CA ALA A 47 -6.17 2.68 -8.65
C ALA A 47 -5.03 3.58 -8.16
N LEU A 48 -4.27 3.08 -7.17
CA LEU A 48 -3.07 3.70 -6.64
C LEU A 48 -1.85 2.82 -6.89
N VAL A 49 -0.79 3.40 -7.46
CA VAL A 49 0.54 2.80 -7.50
C VAL A 49 1.47 3.69 -6.69
N THR A 50 2.15 3.12 -5.69
CA THR A 50 3.08 3.87 -4.85
C THR A 50 4.53 3.55 -5.21
N ALA A 51 5.35 4.59 -5.34
CA ALA A 51 6.80 4.43 -5.41
C ALA A 51 7.36 4.05 -4.02
N PRO A 52 8.56 3.44 -3.97
CA PRO A 52 9.24 3.19 -2.71
C PRO A 52 9.43 4.47 -1.89
N VAL A 53 9.26 4.36 -0.57
CA VAL A 53 9.49 5.44 0.39
C VAL A 53 10.33 4.94 1.55
N SER A 54 11.22 5.80 2.06
CA SER A 54 11.97 5.54 3.30
C SER A 54 11.12 5.97 4.50
N LYS A 55 11.12 5.18 5.57
CA LYS A 55 10.40 5.52 6.81
C LYS A 55 11.02 6.73 7.49
N GLU A 56 12.35 6.85 7.41
CA GLU A 56 13.12 8.00 7.87
C GLU A 56 12.68 9.28 7.16
N SER A 57 12.46 9.21 5.83
CA SER A 57 11.89 10.31 5.07
C SER A 57 10.47 10.69 5.50
N LEU A 58 9.64 9.71 5.92
CA LEU A 58 8.28 9.99 6.38
C LEU A 58 8.27 10.61 7.77
N ALA A 59 9.22 10.23 8.64
CA ALA A 59 9.39 10.83 9.96
C ALA A 59 9.70 12.33 9.89
N LEU A 60 10.40 12.78 8.83
CA LEU A 60 10.66 14.21 8.57
C LEU A 60 9.41 15.03 8.24
N ALA A 61 8.28 14.38 7.95
CA ALA A 61 7.01 15.05 7.62
C ALA A 61 6.10 15.26 8.84
N GLU A 62 6.63 15.22 10.07
CA GLU A 62 5.89 15.41 11.33
C GLU A 62 4.67 14.48 11.48
N GLY A 63 4.86 13.18 11.23
CA GLY A 63 3.83 12.17 11.40
C GLY A 63 4.38 10.78 11.69
N PRO A 64 3.50 9.78 11.89
CA PRO A 64 3.94 8.41 12.10
C PRO A 64 4.80 7.94 10.92
N ALA A 65 5.95 7.31 11.24
CA ALA A 65 6.87 6.73 10.27
C ALA A 65 6.40 5.35 9.79
N ASP A 66 5.09 5.14 9.73
CA ASP A 66 4.51 3.90 9.27
C ASP A 66 4.57 3.82 7.75
N GLY A 67 4.71 2.58 7.23
CA GLY A 67 4.79 2.35 5.80
C GLY A 67 3.45 2.64 5.10
N HIS A 68 3.41 2.41 3.78
CA HIS A 68 2.20 2.61 2.97
C HIS A 68 0.99 1.83 3.52
N THR A 69 1.15 0.53 3.79
CA THR A 69 0.02 -0.33 4.15
C THR A 69 -0.71 0.11 5.42
N PRO A 70 -0.05 0.37 6.57
CA PRO A 70 -0.75 0.88 7.75
C PRO A 70 -1.36 2.26 7.54
N TYR A 71 -0.70 3.15 6.81
CA TYR A 71 -1.21 4.49 6.52
C TYR A 71 -2.49 4.43 5.66
N LEU A 72 -2.47 3.64 4.57
CA LEU A 72 -3.63 3.42 3.71
C LEU A 72 -4.77 2.71 4.45
N GLY A 73 -4.44 1.73 5.29
CA GLY A 73 -5.41 1.05 6.15
C GLY A 73 -6.20 2.04 7.00
N ARG A 74 -5.51 2.95 7.70
CA ARG A 74 -6.18 4.00 8.47
C ARG A 74 -7.01 4.95 7.59
N ALA A 75 -6.45 5.37 6.46
CA ALA A 75 -7.15 6.26 5.53
C ALA A 75 -8.46 5.66 5.00
N PHE A 76 -8.53 4.35 4.80
CA PHE A 76 -9.72 3.66 4.30
C PHE A 76 -10.54 2.94 5.40
N GLY A 77 -10.20 3.13 6.69
CA GLY A 77 -10.89 2.46 7.79
C GLY A 77 -10.71 0.93 7.81
N VAL A 78 -9.64 0.42 7.18
CA VAL A 78 -9.31 -1.01 7.12
C VAL A 78 -8.30 -1.33 8.21
N GLY A 79 -8.76 -2.03 9.26
CA GLY A 79 -7.93 -2.36 10.42
C GLY A 79 -6.85 -3.42 10.18
N ASP A 80 -7.07 -4.35 9.25
CA ASP A 80 -6.16 -5.48 9.00
C ASP A 80 -6.04 -5.80 7.49
N PRO A 81 -5.29 -5.02 6.71
CA PRO A 81 -5.13 -5.26 5.28
C PRO A 81 -4.34 -6.55 5.00
N LEU A 82 -4.74 -7.32 3.97
CA LEU A 82 -4.00 -8.50 3.51
C LEU A 82 -2.91 -8.07 2.53
N MET A 83 -1.65 -8.38 2.85
CA MET A 83 -0.54 -8.18 1.92
C MET A 83 -0.35 -9.42 1.04
N ALA A 84 -0.17 -9.21 -0.26
CA ALA A 84 0.13 -10.27 -1.21
C ALA A 84 1.18 -9.82 -2.23
N PHE A 85 2.00 -10.76 -2.68
CA PHE A 85 2.86 -10.62 -3.85
C PHE A 85 2.20 -11.34 -5.02
N VAL A 86 2.20 -10.70 -6.19
CA VAL A 86 1.49 -11.15 -7.38
C VAL A 86 2.48 -11.14 -8.55
N TRP A 87 2.57 -12.25 -9.28
CA TRP A 87 3.42 -12.39 -10.47
C TRP A 87 2.60 -12.42 -11.76
N ASP A 88 3.20 -11.93 -12.86
CA ASP A 88 2.68 -12.00 -14.24
C ASP A 88 1.15 -11.83 -14.35
N ASP A 89 0.45 -12.83 -14.92
CA ASP A 89 -1.01 -12.88 -15.09
C ASP A 89 -1.75 -13.25 -13.77
N ALA A 90 -1.30 -12.64 -12.69
CA ALA A 90 -1.68 -12.93 -11.31
C ALA A 90 -1.41 -14.38 -10.87
N GLU A 91 -0.36 -15.03 -11.38
CA GLU A 91 0.11 -16.34 -10.95
C GLU A 91 1.63 -16.44 -10.88
N PRO A 92 2.22 -16.94 -9.78
CA PRO A 92 1.56 -17.25 -8.51
C PRO A 92 1.15 -15.98 -7.71
N VAL A 93 0.14 -16.12 -6.85
CA VAL A 93 -0.14 -15.13 -5.79
C VAL A 93 0.28 -15.69 -4.43
N VAL A 94 1.10 -14.93 -3.71
CA VAL A 94 1.57 -15.29 -2.37
C VAL A 94 1.03 -14.28 -1.37
N ALA A 95 -0.06 -14.65 -0.68
CA ALA A 95 -0.63 -13.85 0.40
C ALA A 95 0.03 -14.20 1.75
N LEU A 96 0.26 -13.18 2.59
CA LEU A 96 0.90 -13.36 3.89
C LEU A 96 -0.12 -13.27 5.02
N LEU A 97 -0.23 -14.34 5.81
CA LEU A 97 -1.06 -14.35 7.02
C LEU A 97 -0.48 -13.49 8.16
N THR A 98 0.83 -13.24 8.14
CA THR A 98 1.52 -12.42 9.14
C THR A 98 2.59 -11.59 8.46
N THR A 99 2.76 -10.35 8.90
CA THR A 99 3.78 -9.43 8.39
C THR A 99 4.57 -8.83 9.54
N HIS A 100 5.88 -8.68 9.39
CA HIS A 100 6.77 -7.94 10.30
C HIS A 100 6.66 -8.33 11.80
N ILE A 101 6.54 -9.62 12.10
CA ILE A 101 6.60 -10.15 13.47
C ILE A 101 7.82 -11.07 13.66
N PRO A 102 8.33 -11.24 14.89
CA PRO A 102 9.36 -12.23 15.18
C PRO A 102 8.88 -13.65 14.84
N LEU A 103 9.78 -14.48 14.30
CA LEU A 103 9.44 -15.85 13.88
C LEU A 103 8.79 -16.67 15.00
N ARG A 104 9.28 -16.55 16.24
CA ARG A 104 8.72 -17.23 17.42
C ARG A 104 7.26 -16.89 17.73
N ALA A 105 6.77 -15.75 17.25
CA ALA A 105 5.40 -15.28 17.46
C ALA A 105 4.44 -15.73 16.35
N VAL A 106 4.95 -16.29 15.24
CA VAL A 106 4.10 -16.63 14.09
C VAL A 106 3.03 -17.63 14.50
N ALA A 107 3.43 -18.79 15.06
CA ALA A 107 2.50 -19.85 15.40
C ALA A 107 1.39 -19.41 16.38
N SER A 108 1.73 -18.59 17.38
CA SER A 108 0.76 -18.12 18.38
C SER A 108 -0.21 -17.06 17.86
N THR A 109 0.10 -16.40 16.74
CA THR A 109 -0.78 -15.40 16.12
C THR A 109 -1.71 -15.96 15.05
N LEU A 110 -1.54 -17.24 14.69
CA LEU A 110 -2.38 -17.91 13.71
C LEU A 110 -3.63 -18.47 14.39
N THR A 111 -4.79 -18.08 13.89
CA THR A 111 -6.09 -18.58 14.33
C THR A 111 -6.93 -18.98 13.11
N GLY A 112 -7.90 -19.88 13.29
CA GLY A 112 -8.81 -20.26 12.21
C GLY A 112 -9.50 -19.06 11.56
N ALA A 113 -10.01 -18.13 12.38
CA ALA A 113 -10.63 -16.90 11.91
C ALA A 113 -9.70 -16.02 11.07
N LYS A 114 -8.40 -15.96 11.43
CA LYS A 114 -7.41 -15.19 10.67
C LYS A 114 -7.14 -15.82 9.29
N VAL A 115 -7.02 -17.14 9.24
CA VAL A 115 -6.83 -17.88 7.99
C VAL A 115 -8.05 -17.72 7.10
N GLU A 116 -9.25 -17.96 7.63
CA GLU A 116 -10.51 -17.83 6.89
C GLU A 116 -10.70 -16.44 6.30
N ARG A 117 -10.45 -15.39 7.11
CA ARG A 117 -10.50 -14.00 6.65
C ARG A 117 -9.53 -13.74 5.50
N ALA A 118 -8.29 -14.19 5.62
CA ALA A 118 -7.29 -14.00 4.57
C ALA A 118 -7.67 -14.74 3.28
N VAL A 119 -8.20 -15.95 3.39
CA VAL A 119 -8.70 -16.74 2.25
C VAL A 119 -9.85 -16.03 1.55
N HIS A 120 -10.84 -15.51 2.29
CA HIS A 120 -11.95 -14.77 1.70
C HIS A 120 -11.50 -13.48 1.00
N ILE A 121 -10.63 -12.68 1.63
CA ILE A 121 -10.11 -11.46 1.00
C ILE A 121 -9.34 -11.79 -0.28
N LEU A 122 -8.48 -12.82 -0.25
CA LEU A 122 -7.71 -13.22 -1.42
C LEU A 122 -8.64 -13.75 -2.52
N HIS A 123 -9.57 -14.65 -2.19
CA HIS A 123 -10.54 -15.20 -3.14
C HIS A 123 -11.29 -14.09 -3.85
N ASP A 124 -11.87 -13.15 -3.08
CA ASP A 124 -12.65 -12.05 -3.65
C ASP A 124 -11.78 -11.16 -4.54
N ALA A 125 -10.54 -10.87 -4.15
CA ALA A 125 -9.61 -10.12 -4.98
C ALA A 125 -9.28 -10.86 -6.28
N LEU A 126 -9.04 -12.17 -6.23
CA LEU A 126 -8.74 -12.99 -7.40
C LEU A 126 -9.90 -13.00 -8.40
N VAL A 127 -11.14 -13.14 -7.91
CA VAL A 127 -12.33 -13.14 -8.77
C VAL A 127 -12.62 -11.74 -9.33
N THR A 128 -12.65 -10.73 -8.46
CA THR A 128 -13.17 -9.40 -8.84
C THR A 128 -12.14 -8.45 -9.42
N ARG A 129 -10.86 -8.58 -9.06
CA ARG A 129 -9.78 -7.67 -9.47
C ARG A 129 -8.79 -8.29 -10.44
N PHE A 130 -8.60 -9.61 -10.35
CA PHE A 130 -7.70 -10.35 -11.25
C PHE A 130 -8.44 -11.21 -12.28
N GLY A 131 -9.77 -11.12 -12.34
CA GLY A 131 -10.59 -11.75 -13.39
C GLY A 131 -10.59 -13.29 -13.37
N ARG A 132 -10.23 -13.92 -12.24
CA ARG A 132 -10.17 -15.39 -12.15
C ARG A 132 -11.56 -15.96 -11.89
N ALA A 133 -12.16 -16.58 -12.90
CA ALA A 133 -13.47 -17.22 -12.77
C ALA A 133 -13.50 -18.31 -11.67
N ARG A 134 -12.36 -18.93 -11.37
CA ARG A 134 -12.18 -19.83 -10.23
C ARG A 134 -10.83 -19.59 -9.57
N ALA A 135 -10.85 -19.00 -8.38
CA ALA A 135 -9.66 -18.91 -7.53
C ALA A 135 -9.32 -20.31 -7.00
N ARG A 136 -8.10 -20.78 -7.27
CA ARG A 136 -7.53 -22.02 -6.77
C ARG A 136 -6.30 -21.71 -5.93
#